data_AF-A0AAW2IG58-F1
#
_entry.id   AF-A0AAW2IG58-F1
#
_cell.length_a   1.000
_cell.length_b   1.000
_cell.length_c   1.000
_cell.angle_alpha   90.00
_cell.angle_beta   90.00
_cell.angle_gamma   90.00
#
_symmetry.space_group_name_H-M   'P 1'
#
loop_
_entity.id
_entity.type
_entity.pdbx_description
1 polymer ?
#
loop_
_entity_poly.entity_id
_entity_poly.type
_entity_poly.pdbx_seq_one_letter_code
_entity_poly.pdbx_strand_id
1 'polypeptide(L)'
;MWPLLGPMIYSAVRNYLPIVTVPFAIIVGFIGYNIENLLSDKYTPSIKSALDERQERLLGENQEVSSLKEKKFVPKTIFERNLSPSLLEEDTRGERLAK
;
A
#
# COMPACT_ATOMS: atom_id res chain seq x y z
N MET A 1 -62.10 21.87 -12.48
CA MET A 1 -61.53 20.75 -13.25
C MET A 1 -60.01 20.74 -13.36
N TRP A 2 -59.30 21.83 -13.04
CA TRP A 2 -57.82 21.89 -13.02
C TRP A 2 -57.12 21.18 -11.83
N PRO A 3 -57.63 21.19 -10.58
CA PRO A 3 -56.84 20.75 -9.42
C PRO A 3 -56.67 19.23 -9.28
N LEU A 4 -57.40 18.42 -10.04
CA LEU A 4 -57.33 16.95 -9.99
C LEU A 4 -56.37 16.34 -11.02
N LEU A 5 -56.03 17.09 -12.07
CA LEU A 5 -55.18 16.58 -13.16
C LEU A 5 -53.72 16.40 -12.71
N GLY A 6 -53.18 17.36 -11.95
CA GLY A 6 -51.80 17.32 -11.45
C GLY A 6 -51.53 16.11 -10.53
N PRO A 7 -52.33 15.88 -9.47
CA PRO A 7 -52.19 14.70 -8.61
C PRO A 7 -52.31 13.38 -9.35
N MET A 8 -53.18 13.30 -10.36
CA MET A 8 -53.38 12.10 -11.16
C MET A 8 -52.17 11.80 -12.05
N ILE A 9 -51.61 12.82 -12.71
CA ILE A 9 -50.39 12.69 -13.50
C ILE A 9 -49.21 12.31 -12.59
N TYR A 10 -49.06 12.96 -11.43
CA TYR A 10 -48.00 12.64 -10.48
C TYR A 10 -48.06 11.20 -9.97
N SER A 11 -49.28 10.73 -9.64
CA SER A 11 -49.50 9.34 -9.23
C SER A 11 -49.14 8.35 -10.34
N ALA A 12 -49.58 8.63 -11.58
CA ALA A 12 -49.24 7.79 -12.73
C ALA A 12 -47.72 7.76 -12.96
N VAL A 13 -47.07 8.92 -13.01
CA VAL A 13 -45.61 9.01 -13.16
C VAL A 13 -44.92 8.23 -12.06
N ARG A 14 -45.25 8.43 -10.79
CA ARG A 14 -44.60 7.72 -9.67
C ARG A 14 -44.68 6.19 -9.82
N ASN A 15 -45.79 5.65 -10.31
CA ASN A 15 -45.98 4.22 -10.45
C ASN A 15 -45.30 3.63 -11.70
N TYR A 16 -45.34 4.34 -12.82
CA TYR A 16 -44.84 3.82 -14.10
C TYR A 16 -43.40 4.23 -14.41
N LEU A 17 -42.89 5.30 -13.79
CA LEU A 17 -41.54 5.80 -14.01
C LEU A 17 -40.47 4.72 -13.73
N PRO A 18 -40.50 3.97 -12.60
CA PRO A 18 -39.48 2.95 -12.33
C PRO A 18 -39.44 1.84 -13.39
N ILE A 19 -40.60 1.49 -13.95
CA ILE A 19 -40.73 0.43 -14.96
C ILE A 19 -39.99 0.81 -16.25
N VAL A 20 -39.94 2.10 -16.58
CA VAL A 20 -39.26 2.61 -17.78
C VAL A 20 -37.81 3.01 -17.48
N THR A 21 -37.55 3.65 -16.33
CA THR A 21 -36.23 4.18 -16.02
C THR A 21 -35.22 3.10 -15.66
N VAL A 22 -35.63 2.02 -15.01
CA VAL A 22 -34.73 0.91 -14.66
C VAL A 22 -34.13 0.24 -15.90
N PRO A 23 -34.92 -0.26 -16.89
CA PRO A 23 -34.34 -0.87 -18.08
C PRO A 23 -33.53 0.15 -18.91
N PHE A 24 -33.97 1.40 -18.96
CA PHE A 24 -33.21 2.46 -19.62
C PHE A 24 -31.86 2.70 -18.95
N ALA A 25 -31.80 2.77 -17.63
CA ALA A 25 -30.57 2.93 -16.87
C ALA A 25 -29.62 1.75 -17.06
N ILE A 26 -30.14 0.52 -17.13
CA ILE A 26 -29.34 -0.67 -17.44
C ILE A 26 -28.70 -0.56 -18.82
N ILE A 27 -29.47 -0.14 -19.84
CA ILE A 27 -28.96 0.03 -21.21
C ILE A 27 -27.88 1.11 -21.25
N VAL A 28 -28.14 2.27 -20.66
CA VAL A 28 -27.17 3.38 -20.59
C VAL A 28 -25.92 2.96 -19.84
N GLY A 29 -26.07 2.26 -18.71
CA GLY A 29 -24.95 1.73 -17.94
C GLY A 29 -24.13 0.71 -18.73
N PHE A 30 -24.78 -0.16 -19.49
CA PHE A 30 -24.11 -1.12 -20.38
C PHE A 30 -23.31 -0.39 -21.47
N ILE A 31 -23.90 0.60 -22.13
CA ILE A 31 -23.21 1.41 -23.14
C ILE A 31 -22.03 2.15 -22.50
N GLY A 32 -22.23 2.78 -21.35
CA GLY A 32 -21.19 3.47 -20.59
C GLY A 32 -20.04 2.55 -20.22
N TYR A 33 -20.33 1.35 -19.73
CA TYR A 33 -19.31 0.35 -19.40
C TYR A 33 -18.47 -0.04 -20.64
N ASN A 34 -19.09 -0.21 -21.81
CA ASN A 34 -18.35 -0.53 -23.03
C ASN A 34 -17.48 0.66 -23.50
N ILE A 35 -17.98 1.89 -23.38
CA ILE A 35 -17.23 3.10 -23.73
C ILE A 35 -16.06 3.30 -22.77
N GLU A 36 -16.29 3.20 -21.46
CA GLU A 36 -15.25 3.24 -20.44
C GLU A 36 -14.21 2.15 -20.71
N ASN A 37 -14.63 0.94 -21.06
CA ASN A 37 -13.73 -0.16 -21.38
C ASN A 37 -12.88 0.10 -22.63
N LEU A 38 -13.37 0.89 -23.60
CA LEU A 38 -12.65 1.25 -24.82
C LEU A 38 -11.69 2.43 -24.60
N LEU A 39 -12.07 3.40 -23.77
CA LEU A 39 -11.27 4.59 -23.48
C LEU A 39 -10.29 4.40 -22.31
N SER A 40 -10.62 3.53 -21.36
CA SER A 40 -9.81 3.29 -20.17
C SER A 40 -8.62 2.40 -20.52
N ASP A 41 -7.44 2.97 -20.35
CA ASP A 41 -6.18 2.26 -20.47
C ASP A 41 -6.05 1.30 -19.26
N LYS A 42 -6.55 0.06 -19.43
CA LYS A 42 -6.57 -0.99 -18.38
C LYS A 42 -5.17 -1.39 -17.87
N TYR A 43 -4.11 -0.85 -18.47
CA TYR A 43 -2.74 -1.03 -18.03
C TYR A 43 -2.36 -0.07 -16.90
N THR A 44 -3.29 0.21 -15.98
CA THR A 44 -2.85 0.73 -14.69
C THR A 44 -2.05 -0.40 -14.03
N PRO A 45 -0.72 -0.24 -13.85
CA PRO A 45 0.06 -1.28 -13.21
C PRO A 45 -0.56 -1.54 -11.84
N SER A 46 -0.77 -2.82 -11.51
CA SER A 46 -1.24 -3.21 -10.18
C SER A 46 -0.30 -2.60 -9.16
N ILE A 47 -0.75 -1.54 -8.48
CA ILE A 47 -0.01 -0.97 -7.36
C ILE A 47 0.00 -2.08 -6.32
N LYS A 48 1.19 -2.61 -6.02
CA LYS A 48 1.34 -3.67 -5.03
C LYS A 48 0.67 -3.23 -3.73
N SER A 49 -0.04 -4.16 -3.08
CA SER A 49 -0.59 -3.86 -1.76
C SER A 49 0.55 -3.46 -0.83
N ALA A 50 0.28 -2.56 0.12
CA ALA A 50 1.24 -2.22 1.15
C ALA A 50 1.71 -3.45 1.95
N LEU A 51 0.91 -4.52 1.98
CA LEU A 51 1.31 -5.82 2.55
C LEU A 51 2.32 -6.56 1.67
N ASP A 52 2.11 -6.60 0.36
CA ASP A 52 3.03 -7.26 -0.58
C ASP A 52 4.38 -6.56 -0.57
N GLU A 53 4.38 -5.22 -0.54
CA GLU A 53 5.61 -4.44 -0.44
C GLU A 53 6.36 -4.67 0.89
N ARG A 54 5.62 -4.87 2.00
CA ARG A 54 6.23 -5.24 3.29
C ARG A 54 6.82 -6.63 3.24
N GLN A 55 6.15 -7.59 2.63
CA GLN A 55 6.66 -8.95 2.49
C GLN A 55 7.91 -8.99 1.61
N GLU A 56 7.95 -8.22 0.51
CA GLU A 56 9.15 -8.12 -0.33
C GLU A 56 10.35 -7.54 0.42
N ARG A 57 10.15 -6.54 1.29
CA ARG A 57 11.23 -6.01 2.15
C ARG A 57 11.77 -7.08 3.11
N LEU A 58 10.88 -7.84 3.75
CA LEU A 58 11.27 -8.93 4.67
C LEU A 58 11.97 -10.10 3.96
N LEU A 59 11.60 -10.36 2.71
CA LEU A 59 12.22 -11.41 1.89
C LEU A 59 13.59 -10.99 1.36
N GLY A 60 13.76 -9.72 0.96
CA GLY A 60 15.04 -9.16 0.52
C GLY A 60 16.10 -9.13 1.63
N GLU A 61 15.72 -8.72 2.84
CA GLU A 61 16.63 -8.67 4.00
C GLU A 61 17.17 -10.06 4.40
N ASN A 62 16.40 -11.13 4.16
CA ASN A 62 16.82 -12.51 4.46
C ASN A 62 17.85 -13.08 3.47
N GLN A 63 18.06 -12.47 2.31
CA GLN A 63 19.06 -12.94 1.34
C GLN A 63 20.47 -12.38 1.63
N GLU A 64 20.56 -11.17 2.20
CA GLU A 64 21.86 -10.49 2.46
C GLU A 64 22.55 -10.93 3.77
N VAL A 65 21.84 -11.60 4.69
CA VAL A 65 22.38 -12.03 6.00
C VAL A 65 23.47 -13.10 5.94
N SER A 66 23.69 -13.73 4.78
CA SER A 66 24.84 -14.63 4.59
C SER A 66 26.19 -13.89 4.62
N SER A 67 26.22 -12.62 4.23
CA SER A 67 27.43 -11.77 4.24
C SER A 67 27.78 -11.21 5.63
N LEU A 68 26.80 -11.12 6.54
CA LEU A 68 26.95 -10.56 7.89
C LEU A 68 27.43 -11.57 8.94
N LYS A 69 27.66 -12.83 8.54
CA LYS A 69 28.13 -13.90 9.45
C LYS A 69 29.57 -13.68 9.92
N GLU A 70 30.38 -12.93 9.17
CA GLU A 70 31.71 -12.48 9.59
C GLU A 70 31.64 -11.09 10.24
N LYS A 71 31.21 -11.05 11.51
CA LYS A 71 31.22 -9.81 12.32
C LYS A 71 32.66 -9.40 12.71
N LYS A 72 33.43 -8.85 11.77
CA LYS A 72 34.70 -8.15 12.07
C LYS A 72 34.50 -6.70 12.50
N PHE A 73 33.36 -6.09 12.16
CA PHE A 73 33.12 -4.65 12.33
C PHE A 73 32.21 -4.31 13.53
N VAL A 74 31.70 -5.31 14.25
CA VAL A 74 30.78 -5.07 15.37
C VAL A 74 31.54 -5.21 16.68
N PRO A 75 31.62 -4.16 17.51
CA PRO A 75 32.21 -4.25 18.84
C PRO A 75 31.46 -5.29 19.67
N LYS A 76 32.19 -6.10 20.44
CA LYS A 76 31.62 -7.24 21.17
C LYS A 76 30.70 -6.79 22.30
N THR A 77 30.93 -5.57 22.82
CA THR A 77 30.17 -5.01 23.93
C THR A 77 29.79 -3.54 23.70
N ILE A 78 28.75 -3.08 24.40
CA ILE A 78 28.31 -1.66 24.35
C ILE A 78 29.38 -0.72 24.89
N PHE A 79 30.25 -1.20 25.78
CA PHE A 79 31.31 -0.42 26.41
C PHE A 79 32.40 -0.01 25.42
N GLU A 80 32.73 -0.86 24.45
CA GLU A 80 33.70 -0.56 23.37
C GLU A 80 33.27 0.61 22.47
N ARG A 81 31.97 0.97 22.46
CA ARG A 81 31.45 2.08 21.65
C ARG A 81 31.62 3.46 22.29
N ASN A 82 31.83 3.51 23.61
CA ASN A 82 31.88 4.74 24.40
C ASN A 82 33.05 4.72 25.39
N LEU A 83 34.22 4.23 24.96
CA LEU A 83 35.43 4.30 25.78
C LEU A 83 35.96 5.73 25.80
N SER A 84 36.29 6.23 26.99
CA SER A 84 37.02 7.49 27.12
C SER A 84 38.43 7.32 26.54
N PRO A 85 39.05 8.40 26.04
CA PRO A 85 40.39 8.34 25.44
C PRO A 85 41.45 7.69 26.35
N SER A 86 41.34 7.86 27.67
CA SER A 86 42.25 7.27 28.65
C SER A 86 42.14 5.74 28.77
N LEU A 87 40.94 5.18 28.61
CA LEU A 87 40.71 3.73 28.69
C LEU A 87 41.17 3.01 27.43
N LEU A 88 41.12 3.69 26.28
CA LEU A 88 41.68 3.18 25.02
C LEU A 88 43.22 3.06 25.09
N GLU A 89 43.89 4.03 25.74
CA GLU A 89 45.33 3.98 25.94
C GLU A 89 45.76 2.86 26.90
N GLU A 90 44.92 2.54 27.89
CA GLU A 90 45.18 1.46 28.85
C GLU A 90 45.00 0.07 28.20
N ASP A 91 43.92 -0.13 27.44
CA ASP A 91 43.63 -1.37 26.72
C ASP A 91 44.74 -1.70 25.70
N THR A 92 45.13 -0.70 24.90
CA THR A 92 46.21 -0.85 23.90
C THR A 92 47.61 -1.04 24.53
N ARG A 93 47.86 -0.54 25.75
CA ARG A 93 49.09 -0.83 26.51
C ARG A 93 49.08 -2.25 27.07
N GLY A 94 47.93 -2.72 27.57
CA GLY A 94 47.75 -4.08 28.08
C GLY A 94 48.02 -5.14 27.01
N GLU A 95 47.48 -4.95 25.81
CA GLU A 95 47.75 -5.86 24.67
C GLU A 95 49.22 -5.90 24.23
N ARG A 96 49.93 -4.76 24.32
CA ARG A 96 51.35 -4.66 23.93
C ARG A 96 52.29 -5.31 24.93
N LEU A 97 51.91 -5.41 26.21
CA LEU A 97 52.71 -6.04 27.25
C LEU A 97 52.45 -7.55 27.37
N ALA A 98 51.30 -8.02 26.85
CA ALA A 98 50.93 -9.44 26.82
C ALA A 98 51.53 -10.20 25.62
N LYS A 99 52.34 -9.55 24.79
CA LYS A 99 53.00 -10.10 23.59
C LYS A 99 54.51 -10.12 23.77
#